data_AF-A0A6L6QDV3-F1
#
_entry.id   AF-A0A6L6QDV3-F1
#
_cell.length_a   1.000
_cell.length_b   1.000
_cell.length_c   1.000
_cell.angle_alpha   90.00
_cell.angle_beta   90.00
_cell.angle_gamma   90.00
#
_symmetry.space_group_name_H-M   'P 1'
#
loop_
_entity.id
_entity.type
_entity.pdbx_description
1 polymer ?
#
loop_
_entity_poly.entity_id
_entity_poly.type
_entity_poly.pdbx_seq_one_letter_code
_entity_poly.pdbx_strand_id
1 'polypeptide(L)'
;MKRLRCRGIAAIEAALVMFATTSLLVAFVHCGRLALDCAAVDRAASAAARYLAAVPLEILHDAAQRGIALAAARNLVDETLAAASVDVSGLQVDFLCDPGPCASLPPATTPAKAGVQVVVLFHDTLYPNDYPTQVSSYAEVNRDN
;
A
#
# COMPACT_ATOMS: atom_id res chain seq x y z
N MET A 1 -24.20 -16.97 -55.26
CA MET A 1 -24.03 -15.87 -54.28
C MET A 1 -24.05 -16.34 -52.81
N LYS A 2 -23.27 -17.37 -52.41
CA LYS A 2 -23.25 -17.88 -51.01
C LYS A 2 -21.99 -17.50 -50.21
N ARG A 3 -20.91 -17.03 -50.86
CA ARG A 3 -19.61 -16.76 -50.22
C ARG A 3 -19.54 -15.46 -49.40
N LEU A 4 -20.43 -14.49 -49.65
CA LEU A 4 -20.44 -13.21 -48.91
C LEU A 4 -21.04 -13.34 -47.50
N ARG A 5 -21.98 -14.28 -47.28
CA ARG A 5 -22.61 -14.49 -45.96
C ARG A 5 -21.68 -15.16 -44.95
N CYS A 6 -20.79 -16.06 -45.37
CA CYS A 6 -19.83 -16.72 -44.49
C CYS A 6 -18.74 -15.77 -43.96
N ARG A 7 -18.42 -14.69 -44.70
CA ARG A 7 -17.46 -13.67 -44.24
C ARG A 7 -17.99 -12.81 -43.09
N GLY A 8 -19.30 -12.57 -43.04
CA GLY A 8 -19.91 -11.76 -41.98
C GLY A 8 -19.90 -12.47 -40.62
N ILE A 9 -20.17 -13.78 -40.59
CA ILE A 9 -20.21 -14.56 -39.35
C ILE A 9 -18.80 -14.67 -38.75
N ALA A 10 -17.80 -14.97 -39.56
CA ALA A 10 -16.41 -15.02 -39.10
C ALA A 10 -15.91 -13.67 -38.54
N ALA A 11 -16.35 -12.55 -39.11
CA ALA A 11 -16.02 -11.23 -38.60
C ALA A 11 -16.68 -10.95 -37.24
N ILE A 12 -17.91 -11.42 -37.02
CA ILE A 12 -18.62 -11.30 -35.73
C ILE A 12 -17.94 -12.16 -34.66
N GLU A 13 -17.61 -13.42 -34.98
CA GLU A 13 -16.89 -14.30 -34.07
C GLU A 13 -15.53 -13.72 -33.69
N ALA A 14 -14.77 -13.20 -34.67
CA ALA A 14 -13.50 -12.52 -34.40
C ALA A 14 -13.68 -11.25 -33.54
N ALA A 15 -14.73 -10.47 -33.76
CA ALA A 15 -15.03 -9.30 -32.93
C ALA A 15 -15.37 -9.68 -31.48
N LEU A 16 -16.12 -10.76 -31.28
CA LEU A 16 -16.43 -11.27 -29.94
C LEU A 16 -15.18 -11.77 -29.22
N VAL A 17 -14.29 -12.49 -29.91
CA VAL A 17 -13.02 -12.94 -29.34
C VAL A 17 -12.14 -11.74 -28.98
N MET A 18 -12.05 -10.74 -29.85
CA MET A 18 -11.30 -9.51 -29.57
C MET A 18 -11.88 -8.79 -28.35
N PHE A 19 -13.19 -8.61 -28.27
CA PHE A 19 -13.84 -7.97 -27.13
C PHE A 19 -13.60 -8.72 -25.81
N ALA A 20 -13.70 -10.05 -25.82
CA ALA A 20 -13.45 -10.87 -24.64
C ALA A 20 -11.99 -10.79 -24.20
N THR A 21 -11.05 -10.89 -25.14
CA THR A 21 -9.61 -10.88 -24.84
C THR A 21 -9.13 -9.51 -24.40
N THR A 22 -9.63 -8.41 -24.97
CA THR A 22 -9.31 -7.05 -24.51
C THR A 22 -9.83 -6.81 -23.10
N SER A 23 -11.04 -7.26 -22.78
CA SER A 23 -11.60 -7.11 -21.43
C SER A 23 -10.78 -7.90 -20.40
N LEU A 24 -10.38 -9.12 -20.75
CA LEU A 24 -9.53 -9.95 -19.90
C LEU A 24 -8.14 -9.33 -19.70
N LEU A 25 -7.56 -8.73 -20.75
CA LEU A 25 -6.28 -8.05 -20.66
C LEU A 25 -6.33 -6.86 -19.70
N VAL A 26 -7.39 -6.05 -19.77
CA VAL A 26 -7.60 -4.93 -18.85
C VAL A 26 -7.68 -5.41 -17.40
N ALA A 27 -8.42 -6.50 -17.14
CA ALA A 27 -8.50 -7.09 -15.80
C ALA A 27 -7.12 -7.58 -15.30
N PHE A 28 -6.33 -8.25 -16.15
CA PHE A 28 -4.98 -8.70 -15.77
C PHE A 28 -4.03 -7.54 -15.47
N VAL A 29 -4.05 -6.49 -16.29
CA VAL A 29 -3.23 -5.29 -16.05
C VAL A 29 -3.62 -4.63 -14.74
N HIS A 30 -4.92 -4.53 -14.45
CA HIS A 30 -5.42 -3.97 -13.21
C HIS A 30 -4.99 -4.77 -11.98
N CYS A 31 -5.19 -6.09 -11.98
CA CYS A 31 -4.72 -6.95 -10.88
C CYS A 31 -3.19 -6.90 -10.71
N GLY A 32 -2.44 -6.82 -11.81
CA GLY A 32 -0.99 -6.66 -11.78
C GLY A 32 -0.56 -5.35 -11.11
N ARG A 33 -1.25 -4.25 -11.41
CA ARG A 33 -1.00 -2.95 -10.78
C ARG A 33 -1.32 -2.98 -9.29
N LEU A 34 -2.47 -3.52 -8.90
CA LEU A 34 -2.82 -3.70 -7.48
C LEU A 34 -1.79 -4.53 -6.72
N ALA A 35 -1.26 -5.60 -7.30
CA ALA A 35 -0.23 -6.41 -6.68
C ALA A 35 1.09 -5.63 -6.47
N LEU A 36 1.46 -4.77 -7.43
CA LEU A 36 2.62 -3.89 -7.29
C LEU A 36 2.41 -2.83 -6.20
N ASP A 37 1.22 -2.24 -6.15
CA ASP A 37 0.85 -1.26 -5.13
C ASP A 37 0.88 -1.89 -3.73
N CYS A 38 0.32 -3.10 -3.56
CA CYS A 38 0.43 -3.85 -2.29
C CYS A 38 1.89 -4.08 -1.88
N ALA A 39 2.74 -4.50 -2.81
CA ALA A 39 4.16 -4.70 -2.51
C ALA A 39 4.87 -3.39 -2.12
N ALA A 40 4.46 -2.25 -2.70
CA ALA A 40 4.98 -0.95 -2.31
C ALA A 40 4.53 -0.55 -0.89
N VAL A 41 3.26 -0.78 -0.54
CA VAL A 41 2.72 -0.53 0.80
C VAL A 41 3.42 -1.41 1.85
N ASP A 42 3.64 -2.69 1.56
CA ASP A 42 4.40 -3.60 2.43
C ASP A 42 5.84 -3.13 2.67
N ARG A 43 6.52 -2.68 1.61
CA ARG A 43 7.87 -2.12 1.72
C ARG A 43 7.88 -0.85 2.54
N ALA A 44 6.91 0.03 2.35
CA ALA A 44 6.79 1.28 3.09
C ALA A 44 6.59 1.02 4.59
N ALA A 45 5.68 0.12 4.95
CA ALA A 45 5.46 -0.31 6.34
C ALA A 45 6.73 -0.91 6.94
N SER A 46 7.40 -1.83 6.23
CA SER A 46 8.62 -2.47 6.70
C SER A 46 9.78 -1.49 6.88
N ALA A 47 9.98 -0.56 5.95
CA ALA A 47 11.03 0.45 6.04
C ALA A 47 10.81 1.38 7.26
N ALA A 48 9.58 1.86 7.45
CA ALA A 48 9.24 2.68 8.60
C ALA A 48 9.38 1.93 9.93
N ALA A 49 8.96 0.66 9.99
CA ALA A 49 9.10 -0.17 11.18
C ALA A 49 10.58 -0.41 11.54
N ARG A 50 11.43 -0.70 10.54
CA ARG A 50 12.88 -0.84 10.75
C ARG A 50 13.52 0.46 11.22
N TYR A 51 13.12 1.60 10.66
CA TYR A 51 13.58 2.89 11.11
C TYR A 51 13.23 3.11 12.58
N LEU A 52 11.96 2.93 12.96
CA LEU A 52 11.52 3.09 14.35
C LEU A 52 12.18 2.11 15.31
N ALA A 53 12.47 0.89 14.88
CA ALA A 53 13.22 -0.07 15.69
C ALA A 53 14.66 0.41 15.95
N ALA A 54 15.29 1.11 15.00
CA ALA A 54 16.64 1.65 15.13
C ALA A 54 16.72 2.97 15.90
N VAL A 55 15.62 3.72 16.06
CA VAL A 55 15.60 4.99 16.81
C VAL A 55 15.95 4.71 18.28
N PRO A 56 16.93 5.39 18.91
CA PRO A 56 17.25 5.18 20.32
C PRO A 56 16.07 5.40 21.28
N LEU A 57 16.05 4.66 22.40
CA LEU A 57 14.95 4.73 23.38
C LEU A 57 14.85 6.11 24.03
N GLU A 58 15.99 6.78 24.20
CA GLU A 58 16.08 8.13 24.77
C GLU A 58 15.29 9.14 23.92
N ILE A 59 15.36 8.99 22.59
CA ILE A 59 14.61 9.82 21.62
C ILE A 59 13.11 9.52 21.71
N LEU A 60 12.73 8.26 21.87
CA LEU A 60 11.32 7.85 21.96
C LEU A 60 10.66 8.25 23.31
N HIS A 61 11.45 8.42 24.36
CA HIS A 61 10.95 8.88 25.65
C HIS A 61 10.78 10.40 25.72
N ASP A 62 11.59 11.16 24.99
CA ASP A 62 11.41 12.60 24.84
C ASP A 62 10.24 12.88 23.89
N ALA A 63 9.18 13.53 24.38
CA ALA A 63 7.98 13.81 23.58
C ALA A 63 8.26 14.67 22.33
N ALA A 64 9.18 15.62 22.41
CA ALA A 64 9.52 16.50 21.29
C ALA A 64 10.32 15.73 20.24
N GLN A 65 11.33 14.97 20.67
CA GLN A 65 12.15 14.19 19.75
C GLN A 65 11.40 13.00 19.15
N ARG A 66 10.52 12.38 19.93
CA ARG A 66 9.60 11.34 19.46
C ARG A 66 8.73 11.85 18.32
N GLY A 67 8.18 13.05 18.43
CA GLY A 67 7.40 13.66 17.34
C GLY A 67 8.20 13.78 16.04
N ILE A 68 9.48 14.16 16.15
CA ILE A 68 10.39 14.25 15.00
C ILE A 68 10.69 12.86 14.42
N ALA A 69 10.93 11.85 15.26
CA ALA A 69 11.17 10.48 14.82
C ALA A 69 9.95 9.88 14.10
N LEU A 70 8.73 10.09 14.63
CA LEU A 70 7.49 9.63 13.98
C LEU A 70 7.24 10.37 12.66
N ALA A 71 7.54 11.67 12.59
CA ALA A 71 7.46 12.42 11.34
C ALA A 71 8.47 11.92 10.30
N ALA A 72 9.70 11.59 10.71
CA ALA A 72 10.69 10.99 9.82
C ALA A 72 10.24 9.60 9.32
N ALA A 73 9.67 8.77 10.19
CA ALA A 73 9.09 7.49 9.80
C ALA A 73 7.93 7.66 8.80
N ARG A 74 7.08 8.67 8.99
CA ARG A 74 6.01 9.01 8.04
C ARG A 74 6.58 9.45 6.69
N ASN A 75 7.60 10.30 6.69
CA ASN A 75 8.26 10.73 5.46
C ASN A 75 8.84 9.56 4.67
N LEU A 76 9.38 8.53 5.34
CA LEU A 76 9.83 7.30 4.68
C LEU A 76 8.68 6.55 4.00
N VAL A 77 7.50 6.50 4.62
CA VAL A 77 6.30 5.92 3.98
C VAL A 77 5.93 6.72 2.74
N ASP A 78 5.82 8.05 2.89
CA ASP A 78 5.43 8.94 1.79
C ASP A 78 6.43 8.87 0.62
N GLU A 79 7.74 8.86 0.89
CA GLU A 79 8.80 8.72 -0.12
C GLU A 79 8.75 7.36 -0.81
N THR A 80 8.54 6.27 -0.06
CA THR A 80 8.45 4.92 -0.63
C THR A 80 7.24 4.77 -1.55
N LEU A 81 6.08 5.31 -1.14
CA LEU A 81 4.87 5.29 -1.95
C LEU A 81 4.99 6.18 -3.19
N ALA A 82 5.60 7.37 -3.05
CA ALA A 82 5.86 8.28 -4.16
C ALA A 82 6.83 7.67 -5.18
N ALA A 83 7.91 7.03 -4.72
CA ALA A 83 8.88 6.35 -5.58
C ALA A 83 8.25 5.18 -6.37
N ALA A 84 7.23 4.54 -5.81
CA ALA A 84 6.46 3.49 -6.48
C ALA A 84 5.31 4.03 -7.34
N SER A 85 5.11 5.35 -7.43
CA SER A 85 4.02 6.00 -8.17
C SER A 85 2.62 5.49 -7.78
N VAL A 86 2.46 5.14 -6.50
CA VAL A 86 1.18 4.69 -5.95
C VAL A 86 0.22 5.89 -5.95
N ASP A 87 -0.94 5.73 -6.59
CA ASP A 87 -1.96 6.78 -6.64
C ASP A 87 -2.81 6.73 -5.37
N VAL A 88 -2.49 7.61 -4.43
CA VAL A 88 -3.07 7.60 -3.08
C VAL A 88 -4.17 8.66 -2.97
N SER A 89 -5.41 8.24 -2.79
CA SER A 89 -6.54 9.14 -2.50
C SER A 89 -6.66 9.45 -1.00
N GLY A 90 -6.15 8.57 -0.15
CA GLY A 90 -6.05 8.76 1.29
C GLY A 90 -5.00 7.84 1.92
N LEU A 91 -4.28 8.36 2.92
CA LEU A 91 -3.18 7.65 3.58
C LEU A 91 -3.27 7.76 5.11
N GLN A 92 -3.55 6.65 5.75
CA GLN A 92 -3.49 6.50 7.21
C GLN A 92 -2.24 5.68 7.58
N VAL A 93 -1.48 6.16 8.55
CA VAL A 93 -0.30 5.45 9.08
C VAL A 93 -0.37 5.48 10.59
N ASP A 94 -0.39 4.31 11.19
CA ASP A 94 -0.42 4.12 12.64
C ASP A 94 0.90 3.52 13.11
N PHE A 95 1.48 4.13 14.14
CA PHE A 95 2.76 3.74 14.72
C PHE A 95 2.54 3.07 16.07
N LEU A 96 2.99 1.82 16.19
CA LEU A 96 2.79 0.95 17.34
C LEU A 96 4.13 0.66 18.00
N CYS A 97 4.21 0.86 19.31
CA CYS A 97 5.37 0.58 20.15
C CYS A 97 4.87 -0.22 21.35
N ASP A 98 5.27 -1.49 21.48
CA ASP A 98 4.76 -2.41 22.51
C ASP A 98 4.76 -1.75 23.91
N PRO A 99 3.60 -1.64 24.61
CA PRO A 99 2.30 -2.29 24.36
C PRO A 99 1.21 -1.42 23.69
N GLY A 100 1.53 -0.24 23.14
CA GLY A 100 0.52 0.69 22.65
C GLY A 100 0.96 1.56 21.46
N PRO A 101 0.31 2.70 21.22
CA PRO A 101 0.74 3.65 20.19
C PRO A 101 2.07 4.32 20.59
N CYS A 102 2.99 4.45 19.63
CA CYS A 102 4.26 5.13 19.89
C CYS A 102 4.06 6.56 20.39
N ALA A 103 3.07 7.29 19.85
CA ALA A 103 2.78 8.68 20.22
C ALA A 103 2.51 8.88 21.73
N SER A 104 1.93 7.85 22.38
CA SER A 104 1.58 7.83 23.80
C SER A 104 2.49 6.93 24.64
N LEU A 105 3.71 6.66 24.18
CA LEU A 105 4.64 5.78 24.88
C LEU A 105 4.97 6.35 26.28
N PRO A 106 4.73 5.58 27.37
CA PRO A 106 5.05 6.02 28.73
C PRO A 106 6.57 6.14 28.93
N PRO A 107 7.05 7.06 29.78
CA PRO A 107 8.47 7.30 30.00
C PRO A 107 9.21 6.13 30.69
N ALA A 108 8.49 5.18 31.29
CA ALA A 108 9.07 4.03 31.98
C ALA A 108 9.02 2.73 31.15
N THR A 109 8.47 2.78 29.93
CA THR A 109 8.24 1.58 29.11
C THR A 109 9.32 1.44 28.06
N THR A 110 10.07 0.34 28.08
CA THR A 110 11.01 -0.03 27.02
C THR A 110 10.31 -0.90 25.97
N PRO A 111 9.85 -0.35 24.83
CA PRO A 111 9.20 -1.15 23.81
C PRO A 111 10.19 -2.19 23.28
N ALA A 112 9.80 -3.46 23.28
CA ALA A 112 10.60 -4.54 22.68
C ALA A 112 10.43 -4.59 21.15
N LYS A 113 9.32 -4.02 20.64
CA LYS A 113 8.93 -4.05 19.24
C LYS A 113 8.44 -2.70 18.76
N ALA A 114 8.72 -2.40 17.50
CA ALA A 114 8.13 -1.30 16.75
C ALA A 114 7.34 -1.86 15.57
N GLY A 115 6.08 -1.46 15.46
CA GLY A 115 5.14 -1.83 14.41
C GLY A 115 4.66 -0.60 13.65
N VAL A 116 4.42 -0.75 12.36
CA VAL A 116 3.82 0.30 11.52
C VAL A 116 2.71 -0.33 10.70
N GLN A 117 1.51 0.23 10.84
CA GLN A 117 0.37 -0.09 10.00
C GLN A 117 0.20 1.03 8.97
N VAL A 118 0.23 0.68 7.70
CA VAL A 118 -0.02 1.61 6.59
C VAL A 118 -1.30 1.20 5.90
N VAL A 119 -2.21 2.14 5.73
CA VAL A 119 -3.50 1.95 5.08
C VAL A 119 -3.63 2.97 3.96
N VAL A 120 -3.70 2.47 2.73
CA VAL A 120 -3.81 3.27 1.49
C VAL A 120 -5.20 3.08 0.91
N LEU A 121 -5.83 4.19 0.57
CA LEU A 121 -7.07 4.24 -0.19
C LEU A 121 -6.71 4.61 -1.64
N PHE A 122 -7.27 3.87 -2.60
CA PHE A 122 -7.07 4.08 -4.03
C PHE A 122 -8.30 4.71 -4.66
N HIS A 123 -8.07 5.47 -5.73
CA HIS A 123 -9.14 5.88 -6.63
C HIS A 123 -9.28 4.81 -7.73
N ASP A 124 -10.33 3.98 -7.66
CA ASP A 124 -10.59 3.01 -8.72
C ASP A 124 -11.34 3.68 -9.88
N THR A 125 -10.71 3.72 -11.04
CA THR A 125 -11.30 4.26 -12.27
C THR A 125 -11.96 3.19 -13.15
N LEU A 126 -11.71 1.92 -12.83
CA LEU A 126 -12.17 0.75 -13.60
C LEU A 126 -13.54 0.27 -13.14
N TYR A 127 -13.81 0.34 -11.83
CA TYR A 127 -15.12 0.08 -11.26
C TYR A 127 -15.70 1.39 -10.72
N PRO A 128 -16.72 1.98 -11.36
CA PRO A 128 -17.30 3.27 -10.96
C PRO A 128 -18.14 3.20 -9.67
N ASN A 129 -17.86 2.24 -8.78
CA ASN A 129 -18.54 2.13 -7.51
C ASN A 129 -17.78 2.97 -6.46
N ASP A 130 -18.51 3.77 -5.67
CA ASP A 130 -18.00 4.70 -4.65
C ASP A 130 -17.20 4.08 -3.49
N TYR A 131 -16.80 2.81 -3.58
CA TYR A 131 -16.03 2.14 -2.55
C TYR A 131 -14.53 2.28 -2.85
N PRO A 132 -13.78 3.08 -2.09
CA PRO A 132 -12.34 3.13 -2.25
C PRO A 132 -11.77 1.75 -2.00
N THR A 133 -10.97 1.25 -2.94
CA THR A 133 -10.19 0.04 -2.67
C THR A 133 -9.18 0.38 -1.59
N GLN A 134 -9.13 -0.44 -0.55
CA GLN A 134 -8.24 -0.25 0.58
C GLN A 134 -7.19 -1.35 0.59
N VAL A 135 -5.92 -0.96 0.68
CA VAL A 135 -4.82 -1.87 0.97
C VAL A 135 -4.27 -1.51 2.33
N SER A 136 -4.12 -2.51 3.19
CA SER A 136 -3.47 -2.35 4.48
C SER A 136 -2.28 -3.30 4.58
N SER A 137 -1.20 -2.80 5.16
CA SER A 137 -0.03 -3.58 5.53
C SER A 137 0.34 -3.28 6.97
N TYR A 138 0.84 -4.29 7.67
CA TYR A 138 1.42 -4.16 8.99
C TYR A 138 2.78 -4.84 9.00
N ALA A 139 3.80 -4.11 9.45
CA ALA A 139 5.13 -4.65 9.65
C ALA A 139 5.56 -4.42 11.09
N GLU A 140 6.14 -5.44 11.71
CA GLU A 140 6.73 -5.36 13.04
C GLU A 140 8.19 -5.79 13.05
N VAL A 141 8.99 -5.10 13.86
CA VAL A 141 10.42 -5.34 14.00
C VAL A 141 10.79 -5.35 15.48
N ASN A 142 11.50 -6.39 15.92
CA ASN A 142 12.08 -6.46 17.25
C ASN A 142 13.25 -5.47 17.35
N ARG A 143 13.41 -4.81 18.49
CA ARG A 143 14.49 -3.85 18.73
C ARG A 143 15.81 -4.51 19.17
N ASP A 144 15.75 -5.75 19.63
CA ASP A 144 16.91 -6.46 20.23
C ASP A 144 17.75 -7.26 19.21
N ASN A 145 17.54 -7.08 17.89
CA ASN A 145 18.21 -7.82 16.81
C ASN A 145 19.04 -6.92 15.89
#